data_AF-A0A9P6DLY2-F1
#
_entry.id   AF-A0A9P6DLY2-F1
#
_cell.length_a   1.000
_cell.length_b   1.000
_cell.length_c   1.000
_cell.angle_alpha   90.00
_cell.angle_beta   90.00
_cell.angle_gamma   90.00
#
_symmetry.space_group_name_H-M   'P 1'
#
loop_
_entity.id
_entity.type
_entity.pdbx_description
1 polymer ?
#
loop_
_entity_poly.entity_id
_entity_poly.type
_entity_poly.pdbx_seq_one_letter_code
_entity_poly.pdbx_strand_id
1 'polypeptide(L)'
;GLGVHVMELRCLYNMSKAPLQSMQDWCAAVHSQASVLSDLDVTLWADEIFVMLTRGVGDRYDAVIVQLAALDDDKHSIDAIIQALVDQESQ
;
A
#
# COMPACT_ATOMS: atom_id res chain seq x y z
N GLY A 1 -16.89 11.75 9.66
CA GLY A 1 -17.74 12.66 8.85
C GLY A 1 -17.20 12.67 7.43
N LEU A 2 -18.06 12.70 6.39
CA LEU A 2 -17.68 12.37 5.01
C LEU A 2 -16.42 13.09 4.50
N GLY A 3 -16.24 14.37 4.84
CA GLY A 3 -15.05 15.15 4.45
C GLY A 3 -13.74 14.60 5.00
N VAL A 4 -13.74 14.02 6.21
CA VAL A 4 -12.55 13.40 6.81
C VAL A 4 -12.22 12.10 6.09
N HIS A 5 -13.22 11.26 5.77
CA HIS A 5 -12.98 9.97 5.11
C HIS A 5 -12.35 10.17 3.72
N VAL A 6 -12.89 11.13 2.95
CA VAL A 6 -12.34 11.47 1.64
C VAL A 6 -10.93 12.05 1.75
N MET A 7 -10.65 12.84 2.79
CA MET A 7 -9.31 13.38 3.02
C MET A 7 -8.29 12.27 3.30
N GLU A 8 -8.59 11.34 4.21
CA GLU A 8 -7.69 10.25 4.56
C GLU A 8 -7.46 9.28 3.38
N LEU A 9 -8.51 8.97 2.61
CA LEU A 9 -8.36 8.19 1.36
C LEU A 9 -7.44 8.92 0.38
N ARG A 10 -7.63 10.23 0.21
CA ARG A 10 -6.77 11.03 -0.66
C ARG A 10 -5.33 11.05 -0.16
N CYS A 11 -5.09 11.12 1.15
CA CYS A 11 -3.75 11.02 1.73
C CYS A 11 -3.11 9.69 1.34
N LEU A 12 -3.81 8.57 1.56
CA LEU A 12 -3.35 7.23 1.22
C LEU A 12 -2.99 7.08 -0.27
N TYR A 13 -3.89 7.44 -1.19
CA TYR A 13 -3.65 7.28 -2.63
C TYR A 13 -2.57 8.19 -3.22
N ASN A 14 -2.17 9.25 -2.51
CA ASN A 14 -1.08 10.14 -2.93
C ASN A 14 0.26 9.83 -2.24
N MET A 15 0.31 8.80 -1.40
CA MET A 15 1.58 8.37 -0.80
C MET A 15 2.51 7.85 -1.89
N SER A 16 3.74 8.34 -1.89
CA SER A 16 4.81 7.86 -2.76
C SER A 16 6.08 7.69 -1.95
N LYS A 17 6.86 6.67 -2.30
CA LYS A 17 8.13 6.35 -1.66
C LYS A 17 9.16 7.36 -2.11
N ALA A 18 9.77 8.06 -1.15
CA ALA A 18 10.83 9.00 -1.48
C ALA A 18 12.09 8.25 -1.98
N PRO A 19 12.94 8.86 -2.82
CA PRO A 19 14.10 8.18 -3.42
C PRO A 19 15.07 7.55 -2.41
N LEU A 20 15.21 8.15 -1.22
CA LEU A 20 16.11 7.69 -0.16
C LEU A 20 15.38 6.98 1.01
N GLN A 21 14.06 6.91 0.96
CA GLN A 21 13.27 6.20 1.97
C GLN A 21 13.41 4.70 1.75
N SER A 22 13.58 3.90 2.80
CA SER A 22 13.54 2.44 2.67
C SER A 22 12.12 1.97 2.35
N MET A 23 11.98 0.79 1.73
CA MET A 23 10.68 0.18 1.51
C MET A 23 9.96 -0.08 2.83
N GLN A 24 10.71 -0.52 3.85
CA GLN A 24 10.18 -0.80 5.17
C GLN A 24 9.57 0.46 5.83
N ASP A 25 10.29 1.60 5.78
CA ASP A 25 9.80 2.86 6.34
C ASP A 25 8.57 3.38 5.57
N TRP A 26 8.57 3.21 4.24
CA TRP A 26 7.43 3.62 3.43
C TRP A 26 6.19 2.76 3.71
N CYS A 27 6.36 1.44 3.79
CA CYS A 27 5.29 0.52 4.13
C CYS A 27 4.74 0.76 5.53
N ALA A 28 5.58 1.09 6.51
CA ALA A 28 5.15 1.47 7.85
C ALA A 28 4.28 2.74 7.83
N ALA A 29 4.62 3.72 7.00
CA ALA A 29 3.80 4.92 6.82
C ALA A 29 2.44 4.59 6.17
N VAL A 30 2.43 3.72 5.15
CA VAL A 30 1.19 3.24 4.51
C VAL A 30 0.30 2.52 5.51
N HIS A 31 0.86 1.64 6.34
CA HIS A 31 0.12 0.90 7.37
C HIS A 31 -0.47 1.85 8.43
N SER A 32 0.30 2.87 8.85
CA SER A 32 -0.19 3.90 9.77
C SER A 32 -1.40 4.64 9.18
N GLN A 33 -1.32 5.04 7.92
CA GLN A 33 -2.42 5.73 7.22
C GLN A 33 -3.64 4.81 7.01
N ALA A 34 -3.43 3.54 6.69
CA ALA A 34 -4.48 2.53 6.58
C ALA A 34 -5.19 2.28 7.93
N SER A 35 -4.45 2.31 9.04
CA SER A 35 -5.02 2.21 10.39
C SER A 35 -5.96 3.36 10.70
N VAL A 36 -5.63 4.60 10.29
CA VAL A 36 -6.53 5.76 10.45
C VAL A 36 -7.83 5.55 9.69
N LEU A 37 -7.78 4.95 8.51
CA LEU A 37 -8.97 4.61 7.72
C LEU A 37 -9.79 3.51 8.38
N SER A 38 -9.14 2.49 8.95
CA SER A 38 -9.81 1.45 9.73
C SER A 38 -10.54 2.03 10.96
N ASP A 39 -9.93 2.97 11.67
CA ASP A 39 -10.55 3.66 12.81
C ASP A 39 -11.77 4.52 12.41
N LEU A 40 -11.90 4.84 11.12
CA LEU A 40 -13.02 5.56 10.51
C LEU A 40 -14.05 4.63 9.85
N ASP A 41 -13.97 3.32 10.10
CA ASP A 41 -14.80 2.28 9.48
C ASP A 41 -14.71 2.26 7.94
N VAL A 42 -13.55 2.63 7.39
CA VAL A 42 -13.28 2.56 5.94
C VAL A 42 -12.55 1.26 5.63
N THR A 43 -13.20 0.38 4.88
CA THR A 43 -12.60 -0.86 4.38
C THR A 43 -11.79 -0.58 3.11
N LEU A 44 -10.52 -0.95 3.12
CA LEU A 44 -9.66 -0.96 1.94
C LEU A 44 -9.69 -2.35 1.29
N TRP A 45 -10.00 -2.39 0.01
CA TRP A 45 -10.02 -3.63 -0.78
C TRP A 45 -8.65 -3.92 -1.38
N ALA A 46 -8.39 -5.19 -1.67
CA ALA A 46 -7.16 -5.66 -2.33
C ALA A 46 -6.77 -4.80 -3.55
N ASP A 47 -7.73 -4.58 -4.45
CA ASP A 47 -7.52 -3.80 -5.68
C ASP A 47 -7.11 -2.35 -5.39
N GLU A 48 -7.66 -1.75 -4.33
CA GLU A 48 -7.33 -0.38 -3.93
C GLU A 48 -5.89 -0.29 -3.42
N ILE A 49 -5.47 -1.31 -2.67
CA ILE A 49 -4.11 -1.45 -2.17
C ILE A 49 -3.13 -1.59 -3.35
N PHE A 50 -3.43 -2.46 -4.33
CA PHE A 50 -2.58 -2.62 -5.51
C PHE A 50 -2.47 -1.34 -6.35
N VAL A 51 -3.57 -0.62 -6.56
CA VAL A 51 -3.55 0.67 -7.28
C VAL A 51 -2.68 1.70 -6.55
N MET A 52 -2.81 1.79 -5.23
CA MET A 52 -1.97 2.66 -4.41
C MET A 52 -0.49 2.28 -4.53
N LEU A 53 -0.16 1.00 -4.41
CA LEU A 53 1.22 0.53 -4.46
C LEU A 53 1.86 0.80 -5.83
N THR A 54 1.17 0.48 -6.92
CA THR A 54 1.67 0.68 -8.29
C THR A 54 2.08 2.14 -8.52
N ARG A 55 1.30 3.07 -7.98
CA ARG A 55 1.62 4.51 -8.03
C ARG A 55 2.69 4.93 -7.03
N GLY A 56 2.70 4.30 -5.86
CA GLY A 56 3.46 4.74 -4.71
C GLY A 56 4.93 4.33 -4.73
N VAL A 57 5.26 3.14 -5.21
CA VAL A 57 6.65 2.63 -5.18
C VAL A 57 7.43 2.82 -6.48
N GLY A 58 6.72 3.18 -7.56
CA GLY A 58 7.27 3.42 -8.89
C GLY A 58 7.58 2.15 -9.69
N ASP A 59 7.84 2.34 -10.98
CA ASP A 59 7.88 1.32 -12.04
C ASP A 59 8.82 0.13 -11.75
N ARG A 60 9.84 0.34 -10.89
CA ARG A 60 10.82 -0.72 -10.54
C ARG A 60 10.19 -1.91 -9.81
N TYR A 61 8.99 -1.75 -9.26
CA TYR A 61 8.28 -2.79 -8.52
C TYR A 61 7.04 -3.32 -9.24
N ASP A 62 6.71 -2.83 -10.42
CA ASP A 62 5.50 -3.23 -11.16
C ASP A 62 5.43 -4.75 -11.35
N ALA A 63 6.57 -5.38 -11.67
CA ALA A 63 6.64 -6.83 -11.84
C ALA A 63 6.26 -7.61 -10.56
N VAL A 64 6.67 -7.12 -9.38
CA VAL A 64 6.33 -7.74 -8.09
C VAL A 64 4.86 -7.50 -7.77
N ILE A 65 4.36 -6.29 -8.01
CA ILE A 65 2.96 -5.94 -7.76
C ILE A 65 2.02 -6.78 -8.63
N VAL A 66 2.34 -6.95 -9.92
CA VAL A 66 1.57 -7.81 -10.84
C VAL A 66 1.60 -9.27 -10.38
N GLN A 67 2.75 -9.77 -9.90
CA GLN A 67 2.84 -11.13 -9.36
C GLN A 67 1.98 -11.31 -8.10
N LEU A 68 1.96 -10.31 -7.21
CA LEU A 68 1.15 -10.34 -5.99
C LEU A 68 -0.34 -10.28 -6.30
N ALA A 69 -0.76 -9.48 -7.27
CA ALA A 69 -2.16 -9.38 -7.72
C ALA A 69 -2.67 -10.66 -8.42
N ALA A 70 -1.76 -11.55 -8.82
CA ALA A 70 -2.10 -12.84 -9.43
C ALA A 70 -2.21 -13.99 -8.40
N LEU A 71 -1.98 -13.71 -7.12
CA LEU A 71 -2.13 -14.70 -6.04
C LEU A 71 -3.60 -14.82 -5.59
N ASP A 72 -3.91 -15.88 -4.84
CA ASP A 72 -5.24 -16.06 -4.24
C ASP A 72 -5.58 -14.93 -3.25
N ASP A 73 -6.88 -14.60 -3.13
CA ASP A 73 -7.40 -13.48 -2.33
C ASP A 73 -6.93 -13.47 -0.86
N ASP A 74 -6.69 -14.66 -0.29
CA ASP A 74 -6.21 -14.85 1.07
C ASP A 74 -4.82 -14.23 1.32
N LYS A 75 -4.09 -13.90 0.24
CA LYS A 75 -2.76 -13.25 0.27
C LYS A 75 -2.80 -11.77 -0.07
N HIS A 76 -3.97 -11.19 -0.27
CA HIS A 76 -4.14 -9.76 -0.58
C HIS A 76 -4.26 -8.87 0.66
N SER A 77 -3.76 -9.33 1.82
CA SER A 77 -3.63 -8.45 2.97
C SER A 77 -2.52 -7.41 2.72
N ILE A 78 -2.70 -6.21 3.26
CA ILE A 78 -1.67 -5.15 3.23
C ILE A 78 -0.33 -5.68 3.74
N ASP A 79 -0.34 -6.46 4.82
CA ASP A 79 0.87 -7.01 5.44
C ASP A 79 1.61 -7.99 4.52
N ALA A 80 0.88 -8.89 3.85
CA ALA A 80 1.48 -9.87 2.94
C ALA A 80 2.12 -9.18 1.73
N ILE A 81 1.45 -8.15 1.20
CA ILE A 81 1.94 -7.37 0.08
C ILE A 81 3.17 -6.54 0.47
N ILE A 82 3.13 -5.90 1.65
CA ILE A 82 4.27 -5.16 2.22
C ILE A 82 5.49 -6.06 2.37
N GLN A 83 5.31 -7.26 2.94
CA GLN A 83 6.42 -8.18 3.17
C GLN A 83 7.11 -8.56 1.85
N ALA A 84 6.33 -8.85 0.80
CA ALA A 84 6.88 -9.17 -0.51
C ALA A 84 7.64 -7.98 -1.14
N LEU A 85 7.19 -6.75 -0.95
CA LEU A 85 7.89 -5.54 -1.42
C LEU A 85 9.23 -5.33 -0.67
N VAL A 86 9.26 -5.59 0.63
CA VAL A 86 10.47 -5.51 1.46
C VAL A 86 11.49 -6.58 1.04
N ASP A 87 11.04 -7.81 0.81
CA ASP A 87 11.89 -8.91 0.37
C ASP A 87 12.55 -8.61 -0.98
N GLN A 88 11.84 -7.94 -1.89
CA GLN A 88 12.38 -7.51 -3.19
C GLN A 88 13.46 -6.44 -3.07
N GLU A 89 13.35 -5.49 -2.13
CA GLU A 89 14.36 -4.44 -1.96
C GLU A 89 15.70 -5.00 -1.45
N SER A 90 15.67 -6.20 -0.84
CA SER A 90 16.85 -6.87 -0.29
C SER A 90 17.60 -7.76 -1.30
N GLN A 91 17.10 -7.87 -2.55
CA GLN A 91 17.71 -8.63 -3.65
C GLN A 91 18.53 -7.74 -4.60
#